data_AF-A0A067QIJ8-F1
#
_entry.id   AF-A0A067QIJ8-F1
#
_cell.length_a   1.000
_cell.length_b   1.000
_cell.length_c   1.000
_cell.angle_alpha   90.00
_cell.angle_beta   90.00
_cell.angle_gamma   90.00
#
_symmetry.space_group_name_H-M   'P 1'
#
loop_
_entity.id
_entity.type
_entity.pdbx_description
1 polymer ?
#
loop_
_entity_poly.entity_id
_entity_poly.type
_entity_poly.pdbx_seq_one_letter_code
_entity_poly.pdbx_strand_id
1 'polypeptide(L)'
;MQDEDSLLPLFEVENGLPAKIEAISTCIKVYAGDGLPAQVCQQCVQQVNICYNFKIQCEKSDANLREYLNSLQPQEFSIQVGKFVCIFCFLYNCYFL
;
A
#
# COMPACT_ATOMS: atom_id res chain seq x y z
N MET A 1 -24.33 7.18 19.79
CA MET A 1 -23.36 8.27 19.58
C MET A 1 -22.08 7.58 19.16
N GLN A 2 -21.84 7.45 17.86
CA GLN A 2 -20.65 6.81 17.34
C GLN A 2 -19.57 7.89 17.30
N ASP A 3 -18.50 7.70 18.07
CA ASP A 3 -17.27 8.50 18.02
C ASP A 3 -16.62 8.30 16.64
N GLU A 4 -17.10 9.04 15.64
CA GLU A 4 -16.52 9.09 14.29
C GLU A 4 -15.30 10.04 14.18
N ASP A 5 -15.00 10.79 15.24
CA ASP A 5 -13.94 11.81 15.27
C ASP A 5 -12.77 11.45 16.20
N SER A 6 -12.46 10.16 16.38
CA SER A 6 -11.20 9.77 17.03
C SER A 6 -10.03 10.02 16.07
N LEU A 7 -9.50 11.24 16.14
CA LEU A 7 -8.30 11.65 15.42
C LEU A 7 -7.07 11.03 16.10
N LEU A 8 -6.41 10.14 15.38
CA LEU A 8 -5.16 9.52 15.79
C LEU A 8 -3.98 10.36 15.30
N PRO A 9 -2.88 10.46 16.05
CA PRO A 9 -1.70 11.17 15.58
C PRO A 9 -1.03 10.40 14.44
N LEU A 10 -0.77 11.10 13.33
CA LEU A 10 -0.19 10.54 12.11
C LEU A 10 1.25 10.05 12.31
N PHE A 11 1.99 10.70 13.22
CA PHE A 11 3.41 10.45 13.48
C PHE A 11 3.67 9.54 14.70
N GLU A 12 2.65 8.81 15.17
CA GLU A 12 2.84 7.82 16.23
C GLU A 12 3.79 6.70 15.76
N VAL A 13 4.90 6.55 16.49
CA VAL A 13 5.98 5.62 16.17
C VAL A 13 5.49 4.16 16.16
N GLU A 14 4.56 3.81 17.03
CA GLU A 14 4.04 2.44 17.17
C GLU A 14 3.23 1.98 15.95
N ASN A 15 2.56 2.89 15.25
CA ASN A 15 1.67 2.55 14.14
C ASN A 15 2.40 2.50 12.78
N GLY A 16 3.61 3.08 12.70
CA GLY A 16 4.45 3.11 11.49
C GLY A 16 3.73 3.66 10.26
N LEU A 17 2.70 4.47 10.47
CA LEU A 17 1.75 4.88 9.44
C LEU A 17 2.40 5.70 8.31
N PRO A 18 3.30 6.66 8.59
CA PRO A 18 4.03 7.40 7.54
C PRO A 18 4.79 6.46 6.60
N ALA A 19 5.52 5.49 7.16
CA ALA A 19 6.29 4.53 6.38
C ALA A 19 5.39 3.64 5.49
N LYS A 20 4.19 3.28 5.97
CA LYS A 20 3.22 2.53 5.16
C LYS A 20 2.71 3.36 3.98
N ILE A 21 2.41 4.63 4.20
CA ILE A 21 1.95 5.55 3.14
C ILE A 21 3.02 5.70 2.05
N GLU A 22 4.26 5.95 2.46
CA GLU A 22 5.40 6.09 1.53
C GLU A 22 5.71 4.78 0.81
N ALA A 23 5.49 3.63 1.45
CA ALA A 23 5.62 2.33 0.81
C ALA A 23 4.51 2.07 -0.23
N ILE A 24 3.28 2.59 -0.02
CA ILE A 24 2.18 2.45 -0.99
C ILE A 24 2.39 3.35 -2.20
N SER A 25 2.88 4.58 -2.00
CA SER A 25 3.06 5.56 -3.07
C SER A 25 4.33 6.38 -2.88
N THR A 26 5.24 6.29 -3.85
CA THR A 26 6.48 7.08 -3.88
C THR A 26 6.24 8.58 -4.15
N CYS A 27 5.03 8.93 -4.61
CA CYS A 27 4.62 10.31 -4.85
C CYS A 27 4.15 11.02 -3.57
N ILE A 28 3.85 10.28 -2.50
CA ILE A 28 3.41 10.83 -1.22
C ILE A 28 4.59 10.80 -0.25
N LYS A 29 4.88 11.94 0.37
CA LYS A 29 5.90 12.07 1.42
C LYS A 29 5.23 12.59 2.66
N VAL A 30 5.50 11.97 3.80
CA VAL A 30 4.86 12.33 5.07
C VAL A 30 5.93 12.90 5.99
N TYR A 31 5.87 14.22 6.25
CA TYR A 31 6.87 14.95 7.02
C TYR A 31 6.23 15.77 8.14
N ALA A 32 6.80 15.72 9.35
CA ALA A 32 6.32 16.50 10.47
C ALA A 32 6.74 17.98 10.33
N GLY A 33 5.79 18.90 10.37
CA GLY A 33 6.06 20.34 10.24
C GLY A 33 5.97 20.88 8.81
N ASP A 34 5.31 20.15 7.91
CA ASP A 34 4.91 20.59 6.58
C ASP A 34 3.76 21.63 6.58
N GLY A 35 3.21 21.94 7.77
CA GLY A 35 2.07 22.84 7.93
C GLY A 35 0.72 22.16 7.69
N LEU A 36 0.70 20.83 7.51
CA LEU A 36 -0.50 20.02 7.36
C LEU A 36 -0.92 19.41 8.72
N PRO A 37 -2.16 18.89 8.83
CA PRO A 37 -2.61 18.24 10.06
C PRO A 37 -1.74 17.03 10.43
N ALA A 38 -1.23 17.03 11.65
CA ALA A 38 -0.50 15.91 12.23
C ALA A 38 -1.42 14.79 12.76
N GLN A 39 -2.68 14.77 12.32
CA GLN A 39 -3.73 13.89 12.79
C GLN A 39 -4.47 13.29 11.60
N VAL A 40 -4.97 12.07 11.78
CA VAL A 40 -5.67 11.29 10.76
C VAL A 40 -6.82 10.53 11.43
N CYS A 41 -7.97 10.43 10.77
CA CYS A 41 -9.10 9.69 11.33
C CYS A 41 -8.84 8.17 11.27
N GLN A 42 -9.48 7.42 12.16
CA GLN A 42 -9.36 5.97 12.22
C GLN A 42 -9.68 5.27 10.89
N GLN A 43 -10.67 5.78 10.14
CA GLN A 43 -11.03 5.22 8.83
C GLN A 43 -9.86 5.30 7.84
N CYS A 44 -9.19 6.44 7.74
CA CYS A 44 -8.02 6.60 6.88
C CYS A 44 -6.86 5.68 7.30
N VAL A 45 -6.62 5.52 8.61
CA VAL A 45 -5.61 4.56 9.12
C VAL A 45 -5.94 3.14 8.67
N GLN A 46 -7.21 2.72 8.75
CA GLN A 46 -7.64 1.41 8.28
C GLN A 46 -7.42 1.23 6.77
N GLN A 47 -7.77 2.24 5.96
CA GLN A 47 -7.56 2.18 4.51
C GLN A 47 -6.08 2.04 4.15
N VAL A 48 -5.20 2.82 4.77
CA VAL A 48 -3.74 2.70 4.56
C VAL A 48 -3.26 1.29 4.93
N ASN A 49 -3.73 0.73 6.04
CA ASN A 49 -3.36 -0.63 6.42
C ASN A 49 -3.85 -1.68 5.41
N ILE A 50 -5.07 -1.53 4.87
CA ILE A 50 -5.61 -2.41 3.83
C ILE A 50 -4.75 -2.32 2.57
N CYS A 51 -4.47 -1.10 2.07
CA CYS A 51 -3.62 -0.87 0.90
C CYS A 51 -2.21 -1.43 1.10
N TYR A 52 -1.61 -1.24 2.27
CA TYR A 52 -0.27 -1.74 2.58
C TYR A 52 -0.24 -3.28 2.59
N ASN A 53 -1.19 -3.91 3.27
CA ASN A 53 -1.29 -5.37 3.30
C ASN A 53 -1.53 -5.96 1.92
N PHE A 54 -2.34 -5.28 1.10
CA PHE A 54 -2.56 -5.65 -0.30
C PHE A 54 -1.26 -5.55 -1.10
N LYS A 55 -0.51 -4.45 -0.98
CA LYS A 55 0.81 -4.31 -1.61
C LYS A 55 1.74 -5.47 -1.24
N ILE A 56 1.82 -5.83 0.05
CA ILE A 56 2.66 -6.96 0.48
C ILE A 56 2.19 -8.29 -0.15
N GLN A 57 0.88 -8.52 -0.26
CA GLN A 57 0.36 -9.72 -0.92
C GLN A 57 0.73 -9.76 -2.40
N CYS A 58 0.62 -8.62 -3.08
CA CYS A 58 1.05 -8.45 -4.45
C CYS A 58 2.54 -8.77 -4.64
N GLU A 59 3.41 -8.21 -3.79
CA GLU A 59 4.86 -8.47 -3.84
C GLU A 59 5.20 -9.94 -3.58
N LYS A 60 4.51 -10.59 -2.64
CA LYS A 60 4.66 -12.03 -2.38
C LYS A 60 4.21 -12.87 -3.56
N SER A 61 3.06 -12.52 -4.16
CA SER A 61 2.54 -13.23 -5.33
C SER A 61 3.47 -13.10 -6.52
N ASP A 62 4.04 -11.91 -6.75
CA ASP A 62 5.04 -11.68 -7.80
C ASP A 62 6.32 -12.47 -7.55
N ALA A 63 6.84 -12.44 -6.32
CA ALA A 63 8.03 -13.21 -5.94
C ALA A 63 7.83 -14.73 -6.15
N ASN A 64 6.70 -15.28 -5.68
CA ASN A 64 6.37 -16.69 -5.86
C ASN A 64 6.24 -17.07 -7.34
N LEU A 65 5.59 -16.22 -8.14
CA LEU A 65 5.49 -16.44 -9.59
C LEU A 65 6.87 -16.41 -10.24
N ARG A 66 7.73 -15.47 -9.85
CA ARG A 66 9.10 -15.33 -10.36
C ARG A 66 9.95 -16.55 -10.00
N GLU A 67 9.87 -17.04 -8.77
CA GLU A 67 10.53 -18.29 -8.33
C GLU A 67 10.05 -19.49 -9.13
N TYR A 68 8.73 -19.62 -9.32
CA TYR A 68 8.14 -20.69 -10.12
C TYR A 68 8.62 -20.63 -11.57
N LEU A 69 8.58 -19.46 -12.22
CA LEU A 69 9.05 -19.30 -13.60
C LEU A 69 10.56 -19.61 -13.73
N ASN A 70 11.38 -19.13 -12.79
CA ASN A 70 12.81 -19.44 -12.77
C ASN A 70 13.08 -20.95 -12.58
N SER A 71 12.20 -21.66 -11.89
CA SER A 71 12.29 -23.12 -11.71
C SER A 71 11.91 -23.91 -12.97
N LEU A 72 11.13 -23.30 -13.88
CA LEU A 72 10.63 -23.96 -15.08
C LEU A 72 11.59 -23.92 -16.28
N GLN A 73 12.44 -22.88 -16.48
CA GLN A 73 13.33 -22.81 -17.66
C GLN A 73 14.62 -21.97 -17.49
N PRO A 74 15.76 -22.40 -18.08
CA PRO A 74 16.89 -21.54 -18.51
C PRO A 74 16.63 -20.73 -19.80
N GLN A 75 15.38 -20.62 -20.29
CA GLN A 75 15.07 -19.94 -21.54
C GLN A 75 14.27 -18.66 -21.31
N GLU A 76 14.76 -17.60 -21.97
CA GLU A 76 14.39 -16.20 -21.81
C GLU A 76 12.90 -15.91 -22.03
N PHE A 77 12.11 -15.97 -20.96
CA PHE A 77 10.85 -15.23 -20.91
C PHE A 77 11.09 -13.92 -20.17
N SER A 78 11.47 -12.88 -20.93
CA SER A 78 11.54 -11.51 -20.43
C SER A 78 10.12 -10.94 -20.24
N ILE A 79 9.38 -11.46 -19.26
CA ILE A 79 8.08 -10.91 -18.88
C ILE A 79 8.35 -9.72 -17.95
N GLN A 80 8.02 -8.52 -18.40
CA GLN A 80 8.05 -7.33 -17.55
C GLN A 80 6.77 -7.30 -16.69
N VAL A 81 6.79 -8.00 -15.55
CA VAL A 81 5.64 -8.18 -14.63
C VAL A 81 5.30 -6.93 -13.80
N GLY A 82 5.76 -5.74 -14.20
CA GLY A 82 5.39 -4.48 -13.54
C GLY A 82 3.96 -4.00 -13.82
N LYS A 83 3.20 -4.68 -14.70
CA LYS A 83 1.89 -4.20 -15.19
C LYS A 83 0.68 -5.09 -14.89
N PHE A 84 0.86 -6.36 -14.50
CA PHE A 84 -0.29 -7.25 -14.29
C PHE A 84 -0.92 -7.13 -12.90
N VAL A 85 -0.18 -6.63 -11.92
CA VAL A 85 -0.67 -6.51 -10.54
C VAL A 85 -1.63 -5.31 -10.38
N CYS A 86 -1.52 -4.28 -11.22
CA CYS A 86 -2.46 -3.15 -11.21
C CYS A 86 -3.85 -3.46 -11.79
N ILE A 87 -4.07 -4.60 -12.45
CA ILE A 87 -5.38 -4.92 -13.05
C ILE A 87 -6.45 -5.20 -11.98
N PHE A 88 -6.08 -5.67 -10.79
CA PHE A 88 -7.03 -5.79 -9.69
C PHE A 88 -7.36 -4.46 -9.00
N CYS A 89 -6.60 -3.39 -9.26
CA CYS A 89 -6.89 -2.05 -8.75
C CYS A 89 -8.09 -1.41 -9.47
N PHE A 90 -8.43 -1.84 -10.68
CA PHE A 90 -9.59 -1.31 -11.42
C PHE A 90 -10.91 -1.99 -11.11
N LEU A 91 -10.91 -3.24 -10.61
CA LEU A 91 -12.15 -4.02 -10.58
C LEU A 91 -12.91 -4.01 -9.25
N TYR A 92 -12.28 -3.71 -8.09
CA TYR A 92 -12.96 -3.94 -6.81
C TYR A 92 -12.58 -3.02 -5.63
N ASN A 93 -12.43 -1.69 -5.84
CA ASN A 93 -12.60 -0.59 -4.82
C ASN A 93 -11.55 0.54 -4.95
N CYS A 94 -11.53 1.23 -6.07
CA CYS A 94 -11.09 2.65 -6.14
C CYS A 94 -12.13 3.47 -6.93
N TYR A 95 -13.41 3.13 -6.76
CA TYR A 95 -14.49 4.04 -7.15
C TYR A 95 -14.72 4.99 -5.97
N PHE A 96 -14.37 6.26 -6.20
CA PHE A 96 -14.76 7.45 -5.44
C PHE A 96 -13.94 7.82 -4.19
N LEU A 97 -12.82 8.50 -4.43
CA LEU A 97 -12.47 9.76 -3.76
C LEU A 97 -11.96 10.74 -4.81
#